data_AF-A0A2V6F0Y8-F1
#
_entry.id   AF-A0A2V6F0Y8-F1
#
_cell.length_a   1.000
_cell.length_b   1.000
_cell.length_c   1.000
_cell.angle_alpha   90.00
_cell.angle_beta   90.00
_cell.angle_gamma   90.00
#
_symmetry.space_group_name_H-M   'P 1'
#
loop_
_entity.id
_entity.type
_entity.pdbx_description
1 polymer ?
#
loop_
_entity_poly.entity_id
_entity_poly.type
_entity_poly.pdbx_seq_one_letter_code
_entity_poly.pdbx_strand_id
1 'polypeptide(L)'
;MLFRLNPYLSIKRRINRVLRIILRKKEVKVHGVTVPLDLVTDRLALKLIDRRTYEGEEAALVNHYVARGSTVIELGASLGIISSVIGQLAPVRLLCVEALPELAAVAQRMLARNCPAVRYKVIQCAIAPTDGTIPFECAQGGSLTGKVVNSLANKRAIELPARRLSTLLAQEGVDDPFYLVCDIEGMEVALFLDDAVAFARCAG
;
A
#
# COMPACT_ATOMS: atom_id res chain seq x y z
N MET A 1 -32.23 -42.03 -11.63
CA MET A 1 -31.82 -41.57 -10.30
C MET A 1 -30.79 -40.44 -10.48
N LEU A 2 -31.24 -39.19 -10.59
CA LEU A 2 -30.40 -38.02 -10.84
C LEU A 2 -30.17 -37.27 -9.52
N PHE A 3 -28.97 -37.41 -8.95
CA PHE A 3 -28.56 -36.61 -7.79
C PHE A 3 -28.39 -35.15 -8.23
N ARG A 4 -29.38 -34.30 -7.94
CA ARG A 4 -29.21 -32.84 -7.98
C ARG A 4 -28.30 -32.45 -6.82
N LEU A 5 -27.02 -32.23 -7.10
CA LEU A 5 -26.09 -31.60 -6.17
C LEU A 5 -26.61 -30.20 -5.83
N ASN A 6 -26.94 -29.99 -4.56
CA ASN A 6 -27.41 -28.70 -4.06
C ASN A 6 -26.28 -27.65 -4.20
N PRO A 7 -26.43 -26.64 -5.08
CA PRO A 7 -25.38 -25.66 -5.36
C PRO A 7 -25.01 -24.83 -4.11
N TYR A 8 -25.95 -24.62 -3.19
CA TYR A 8 -25.69 -23.96 -1.90
C TYR A 8 -24.76 -24.76 -1.00
N LEU A 9 -24.83 -26.10 -1.03
CA LEU A 9 -23.94 -26.97 -0.25
C LEU A 9 -22.50 -26.95 -0.83
N SER A 10 -22.37 -26.87 -2.16
CA SER A 10 -21.08 -26.75 -2.86
C SER A 10 -20.38 -25.43 -2.54
N ILE A 11 -21.13 -24.32 -2.56
CA ILE A 11 -20.65 -22.98 -2.22
C ILE A 11 -20.24 -22.90 -0.74
N LYS A 12 -21.09 -23.36 0.20
CA LYS A 12 -20.73 -23.42 1.63
C LYS A 12 -19.51 -24.28 1.90
N ARG A 13 -19.34 -25.41 1.19
CA ARG A 13 -18.15 -26.26 1.32
C ARG A 13 -16.90 -25.59 0.78
N ARG A 14 -16.99 -24.82 -0.30
CA ARG A 14 -15.88 -23.99 -0.82
C ARG A 14 -15.52 -22.86 0.15
N ILE A 15 -16.51 -22.15 0.68
CA ILE A 15 -16.33 -21.09 1.69
C ILE A 15 -15.69 -21.68 2.96
N ASN A 16 -16.19 -22.80 3.47
CA ASN A 16 -15.63 -23.48 4.65
C ASN A 16 -14.23 -24.07 4.41
N ARG A 17 -13.90 -24.47 3.18
CA ARG A 17 -12.57 -24.97 2.82
C ARG A 17 -11.56 -23.83 2.74
N VAL A 18 -11.94 -22.71 2.12
CA VAL A 18 -11.14 -21.46 2.09
C VAL A 18 -10.95 -20.94 3.51
N LEU A 19 -12.02 -20.84 4.32
CA LEU A 19 -11.93 -20.50 5.73
C LEU A 19 -11.01 -21.46 6.50
N ARG A 20 -11.08 -22.78 6.30
CA ARG A 20 -10.16 -23.75 6.95
C ARG A 20 -8.71 -23.64 6.49
N ILE A 21 -8.46 -23.24 5.25
CA ILE A 21 -7.11 -23.02 4.71
C ILE A 21 -6.54 -21.71 5.26
N ILE A 22 -7.34 -20.63 5.29
CA ILE A 22 -7.03 -19.34 5.92
C ILE A 22 -6.82 -19.52 7.44
N LEU A 23 -7.63 -20.35 8.11
CA LEU A 23 -7.52 -20.64 9.55
C LEU A 23 -6.35 -21.58 9.89
N ARG A 24 -5.73 -22.26 8.92
CA ARG A 24 -4.55 -23.13 9.14
C ARG A 24 -3.24 -22.54 8.64
N LYS A 25 -3.26 -21.72 7.59
CA LYS A 25 -2.07 -21.02 7.10
C LYS A 25 -1.87 -19.75 7.90
N LYS A 26 -0.69 -19.58 8.49
CA LYS A 26 -0.30 -18.34 9.17
C LYS A 26 0.18 -17.27 8.19
N GLU A 27 0.65 -17.67 7.02
CA GLU A 27 1.24 -16.79 6.02
C GLU A 27 1.03 -17.31 4.59
N VAL A 28 1.11 -16.40 3.62
CA VAL A 28 1.02 -16.67 2.19
C VAL A 28 2.13 -15.91 1.45
N LYS A 29 2.73 -16.53 0.44
CA LYS A 29 3.69 -15.87 -0.43
C LYS A 29 2.99 -15.28 -1.67
N VAL A 30 3.15 -13.97 -1.89
CA VAL A 30 2.58 -13.20 -3.01
C VAL A 30 3.72 -12.36 -3.59
N HIS A 31 3.98 -12.44 -4.91
CA HIS A 31 5.04 -11.68 -5.59
C HIS A 31 6.41 -11.71 -4.90
N GLY A 32 6.81 -12.87 -4.36
CA GLY A 32 8.06 -12.98 -3.60
C GLY A 32 7.99 -12.56 -2.13
N VAL A 33 6.96 -11.80 -1.74
CA VAL A 33 6.69 -11.29 -0.39
C VAL A 33 5.99 -12.34 0.46
N THR A 34 6.48 -12.58 1.67
CA THR A 34 5.81 -13.42 2.67
C THR A 34 4.88 -12.55 3.51
N VAL A 35 3.58 -12.78 3.37
CA VAL A 35 2.50 -12.00 4.00
C VAL A 35 1.92 -12.79 5.19
N PRO A 36 2.16 -12.36 6.44
CA PRO A 36 1.46 -12.88 7.60
C PRO A 36 -0.02 -12.50 7.54
N LEU A 37 -0.92 -13.48 7.64
CA LEU A 37 -2.36 -13.24 7.47
C LEU A 37 -2.99 -12.50 8.68
N ASP A 38 -2.33 -12.50 9.83
CA ASP A 38 -2.74 -11.75 11.03
C ASP A 38 -2.49 -10.24 10.91
N LEU A 39 -1.63 -9.81 9.97
CA LEU A 39 -1.42 -8.40 9.65
C LEU A 39 -2.50 -7.82 8.73
N VAL A 40 -3.35 -8.67 8.14
CA VAL A 40 -4.36 -8.25 7.16
C VAL A 40 -5.75 -8.43 7.76
N THR A 41 -6.41 -7.33 8.04
CA THR A 41 -7.76 -7.32 8.65
C THR A 41 -8.87 -7.27 7.60
N ASP A 42 -8.60 -6.69 6.43
CA ASP A 42 -9.57 -6.60 5.35
C ASP A 42 -9.84 -7.97 4.69
N ARG A 43 -11.11 -8.35 4.62
CA ARG A 43 -11.53 -9.68 4.14
C ARG A 43 -11.35 -9.84 2.63
N LEU A 44 -11.47 -8.77 1.86
CA LEU A 44 -11.29 -8.82 0.42
C LEU A 44 -9.79 -8.97 0.10
N ALA A 45 -8.94 -8.16 0.74
CA ALA A 45 -7.49 -8.28 0.66
C ALA A 45 -7.03 -9.68 1.06
N LEU A 46 -7.49 -10.23 2.20
CA LEU A 46 -7.21 -11.61 2.61
C LEU A 46 -7.55 -12.63 1.52
N LYS A 47 -8.71 -12.48 0.85
CA LYS A 47 -9.15 -13.39 -0.21
C LYS A 47 -8.29 -13.27 -1.47
N LEU A 48 -7.87 -12.06 -1.83
CA LEU A 48 -6.99 -11.82 -2.98
C LEU A 48 -5.56 -12.28 -2.70
N ILE A 49 -5.06 -12.10 -1.48
CA ILE A 49 -3.76 -12.59 -1.00
C ILE A 49 -3.74 -14.13 -0.98
N ASP A 50 -4.78 -14.79 -0.48
CA ASP A 50 -4.90 -16.26 -0.52
C ASP A 50 -4.86 -16.79 -1.96
N ARG A 51 -5.42 -16.03 -2.91
CA ARG A 51 -5.37 -16.32 -4.35
C ARG A 51 -4.08 -15.88 -5.03
N ARG A 52 -3.20 -15.14 -4.34
CA ARG A 52 -1.95 -14.57 -4.84
C ARG A 52 -2.15 -13.58 -6.00
N THR A 53 -3.29 -12.90 -6.03
CA THR A 53 -3.66 -11.94 -7.09
C THR A 53 -3.72 -10.50 -6.58
N TYR A 54 -3.53 -10.28 -5.28
CA TYR A 54 -3.53 -8.94 -4.70
C TYR A 54 -2.35 -8.13 -5.25
N GLU A 55 -2.61 -6.89 -5.68
CA GLU A 55 -1.64 -5.94 -6.26
C GLU A 55 -0.74 -6.55 -7.36
N GLY A 56 -1.33 -7.38 -8.22
CA GLY A 56 -0.61 -8.13 -9.25
C GLY A 56 -0.06 -7.28 -10.39
N GLU A 57 -0.81 -6.26 -10.79
CA GLU A 57 -0.44 -5.39 -11.92
C GLU A 57 0.65 -4.41 -11.50
N GLU A 58 0.51 -3.85 -10.31
CA GLU A 58 1.44 -2.94 -9.65
C GLU A 58 2.79 -3.63 -9.41
N ALA A 59 2.77 -4.87 -8.90
CA ALA A 59 3.99 -5.65 -8.74
C ALA A 59 4.68 -5.94 -10.10
N ALA A 60 3.91 -6.16 -11.16
CA ALA A 60 4.47 -6.36 -12.50
C ALA A 60 5.11 -5.07 -13.05
N LEU A 61 4.46 -3.92 -12.87
CA LEU A 61 4.97 -2.62 -13.27
C LEU A 61 6.27 -2.27 -12.54
N VAL A 62 6.31 -2.46 -11.21
CA VAL A 62 7.53 -2.25 -10.41
C VAL A 62 8.69 -3.10 -10.93
N ASN A 63 8.47 -4.40 -11.16
CA ASN A 63 9.51 -5.29 -11.65
C ASN A 63 9.97 -4.96 -13.08
N HIS A 64 9.14 -4.29 -13.88
CA HIS A 64 9.45 -3.93 -15.25
C HIS A 64 10.20 -2.60 -15.36
N TYR A 65 9.74 -1.57 -14.63
CA TYR A 65 10.21 -0.19 -14.82
C TYR A 65 11.21 0.28 -13.76
N VAL A 66 11.16 -0.25 -12.53
CA VAL A 66 12.04 0.24 -11.46
C VAL A 66 13.40 -0.43 -11.55
N ALA A 67 14.45 0.37 -11.73
CA ALA A 67 15.81 -0.13 -11.78
C ALA A 67 16.25 -0.68 -10.40
N ARG A 68 16.96 -1.81 -10.41
CA ARG A 68 17.59 -2.37 -9.20
C ARG A 68 18.64 -1.42 -8.65
N GLY A 69 18.76 -1.33 -7.32
CA GLY A 69 19.75 -0.43 -6.70
C GLY A 69 19.44 1.06 -6.84
N SER A 70 18.23 1.45 -7.23
CA SER A 70 17.83 2.85 -7.34
C SER A 70 17.31 3.42 -6.01
N THR A 71 17.15 4.74 -5.94
CA THR A 71 16.34 5.39 -4.90
C THR A 71 14.88 5.32 -5.33
N VAL A 72 14.00 4.86 -4.44
CA VAL A 72 12.57 4.72 -4.73
C VAL A 72 11.75 5.44 -3.67
N ILE A 73 10.78 6.21 -4.14
CA ILE A 73 9.77 6.88 -3.34
C ILE A 73 8.43 6.23 -3.68
N GLU A 74 7.78 5.64 -2.68
CA GLU A 74 6.46 5.02 -2.82
C GLU A 74 5.43 5.86 -2.09
N LEU A 75 4.35 6.22 -2.77
CA LEU A 75 3.19 6.91 -2.20
C LEU A 75 2.02 5.94 -2.13
N GLY A 76 1.46 5.74 -0.93
CA GLY A 76 0.36 4.78 -0.68
C GLY A 76 0.87 3.40 -0.26
N ALA A 77 1.67 3.31 0.79
CA ALA A 77 2.31 2.05 1.18
C ALA A 77 1.33 0.95 1.63
N SER A 78 0.13 1.30 2.11
CA SER A 78 -0.95 0.36 2.41
C SER A 78 -0.49 -0.85 3.27
N LEU A 79 -0.69 -2.08 2.81
CA LEU A 79 -0.26 -3.31 3.50
C LEU A 79 1.26 -3.58 3.41
N GLY A 80 2.01 -2.77 2.66
CA GLY A 80 3.44 -2.89 2.43
C GLY A 80 3.85 -4.04 1.51
N ILE A 81 2.93 -4.57 0.70
CA ILE A 81 3.22 -5.64 -0.27
C ILE A 81 4.04 -5.05 -1.42
N ILE A 82 3.56 -4.00 -2.09
CA ILE A 82 4.36 -3.30 -3.11
C ILE A 82 5.65 -2.72 -2.53
N SER A 83 5.63 -2.13 -1.34
CA SER A 83 6.85 -1.71 -0.65
C SER A 83 7.89 -2.83 -0.55
N SER A 84 7.44 -4.04 -0.23
CA SER A 84 8.31 -5.22 -0.11
C SER A 84 8.74 -5.78 -1.47
N VAL A 85 7.94 -5.61 -2.53
CA VAL A 85 8.35 -5.92 -3.91
C VAL A 85 9.46 -4.96 -4.34
N ILE A 86 9.29 -3.66 -4.12
CA ILE A 86 10.34 -2.65 -4.35
C ILE A 86 11.60 -3.00 -3.55
N GLY A 87 11.46 -3.36 -2.28
CA GLY A 87 12.59 -3.76 -1.44
C GLY A 87 13.40 -4.96 -1.98
N GLN A 88 12.77 -5.91 -2.69
CA GLN A 88 13.48 -7.03 -3.35
C GLN A 88 14.36 -6.59 -4.53
N LEU A 89 14.14 -5.38 -5.06
CA LEU A 89 15.03 -4.75 -6.04
C LEU A 89 16.32 -4.19 -5.41
N ALA A 90 16.46 -4.33 -4.08
CA ALA A 90 17.58 -3.86 -3.28
C ALA A 90 17.89 -2.37 -3.53
N PRO A 91 16.90 -1.47 -3.33
CA PRO A 91 17.10 -0.04 -3.53
C PRO A 91 18.17 0.48 -2.57
N VAL A 92 18.93 1.49 -3.00
CA VAL A 92 19.88 2.19 -2.11
C VAL A 92 19.15 2.91 -0.98
N ARG A 93 17.92 3.34 -1.26
CA ARG A 93 17.02 3.99 -0.32
C ARG A 93 15.58 3.80 -0.76
N LEU A 94 14.72 3.45 0.20
CA LEU A 94 13.27 3.36 0.01
C LEU A 94 12.54 4.27 1.00
N LEU A 95 11.77 5.24 0.49
CA LEU A 95 10.85 6.03 1.32
C LEU A 95 9.42 5.64 0.96
N CYS A 96 8.68 5.09 1.93
CA CYS A 96 7.29 4.72 1.77
C CYS A 96 6.42 5.72 2.52
N VAL A 97 5.43 6.32 1.87
CA VAL A 97 4.52 7.29 2.48
C VAL A 97 3.15 6.65 2.64
N GLU A 98 2.57 6.74 3.83
CA GLU A 98 1.23 6.23 4.13
C GLU A 98 0.53 7.20 5.07
N ALA A 99 -0.71 7.57 4.75
CA ALA A 99 -1.47 8.54 5.53
C ALA A 99 -1.97 7.93 6.84
N LEU A 100 -2.48 6.69 6.77
CA LEU A 100 -3.14 6.04 7.90
C LEU A 100 -2.10 5.41 8.86
N PRO A 101 -2.07 5.80 10.15
CA PRO A 101 -1.08 5.28 11.12
C PRO A 101 -1.07 3.75 11.23
N GLU A 102 -2.25 3.13 11.18
CA GLU A 102 -2.41 1.69 11.27
C GLU A 102 -1.83 0.94 10.06
N LEU A 103 -2.00 1.48 8.85
CA LEU A 103 -1.42 0.93 7.63
C LEU A 103 0.08 1.17 7.58
N ALA A 104 0.55 2.36 7.97
CA ALA A 104 1.98 2.65 8.09
C ALA A 104 2.69 1.64 9.01
N ALA A 105 2.07 1.29 10.14
CA ALA A 105 2.58 0.28 11.06
C ALA A 105 2.55 -1.15 10.47
N VAL A 106 1.55 -1.48 9.64
CA VAL A 106 1.52 -2.75 8.89
C VAL A 106 2.63 -2.79 7.85
N ALA A 107 2.78 -1.75 7.02
CA ALA A 107 3.82 -1.66 6.00
C ALA A 107 5.22 -1.76 6.61
N GLN A 108 5.47 -1.08 7.73
CA GLN A 108 6.74 -1.17 8.44
C GLN A 108 7.05 -2.60 8.89
N ARG A 109 6.06 -3.32 9.43
CA ARG A 109 6.23 -4.74 9.82
C ARG A 109 6.44 -5.64 8.61
N MET A 110 5.78 -5.36 7.49
CA MET A 110 5.93 -6.11 6.25
C MET A 110 7.35 -5.97 5.69
N LEU A 111 7.86 -4.73 5.62
CA LEU A 111 9.22 -4.41 5.19
C LEU A 111 10.28 -4.98 6.13
N ALA A 112 10.11 -4.85 7.45
CA ALA A 112 11.05 -5.40 8.43
C ALA A 112 11.21 -6.92 8.27
N ARG A 113 10.13 -7.62 7.94
CA ARG A 113 10.14 -9.06 7.72
C ARG A 113 10.78 -9.46 6.40
N ASN A 114 10.41 -8.80 5.31
CA ASN A 114 10.77 -9.23 3.95
C ASN A 114 12.06 -8.60 3.43
N CYS A 115 12.42 -7.43 3.94
CA CYS A 115 13.53 -6.61 3.47
C CYS A 115 14.39 -6.06 4.62
N PRO A 116 14.85 -6.88 5.59
CA PRO A 116 15.53 -6.41 6.80
C PRO A 116 16.88 -5.70 6.52
N ALA A 117 17.50 -5.95 5.37
CA ALA A 117 18.76 -5.33 4.96
C ALA A 117 18.57 -4.04 4.14
N VAL A 118 17.33 -3.70 3.75
CA VAL A 118 17.06 -2.50 2.95
C VAL A 118 17.04 -1.28 3.85
N ARG A 119 17.68 -0.18 3.40
CA ARG A 119 17.55 1.13 4.04
C ARG A 119 16.20 1.74 3.67
N TYR A 120 15.18 1.48 4.49
CA TYR A 120 13.84 2.04 4.29
C TYR A 120 13.39 2.97 5.42
N LYS A 121 12.41 3.83 5.13
CA LYS A 121 11.64 4.59 6.13
C LYS A 121 10.17 4.62 5.70
N VAL A 122 9.27 4.35 6.65
CA VAL A 122 7.83 4.57 6.46
C VAL A 122 7.47 5.91 7.11
N ILE A 123 6.92 6.83 6.33
CA ILE A 123 6.58 8.19 6.74
C ILE A 123 5.05 8.29 6.82
N GLN A 124 4.57 8.59 8.03
CA GLN A 124 3.14 8.72 8.27
C GLN A 124 2.66 10.14 7.93
N CYS A 125 2.21 10.36 6.70
CA CYS A 125 1.54 11.58 6.28
C CYS A 125 0.76 11.39 4.98
N ALA A 126 -0.24 12.22 4.74
CA ALA A 126 -0.85 12.35 3.43
C ALA A 126 0.04 13.20 2.51
N ILE A 127 0.03 12.88 1.22
CA ILE A 127 0.54 13.79 0.20
C ILE A 127 -0.56 14.75 -0.22
N ALA A 128 -0.26 16.06 -0.20
CA ALA A 128 -1.23 17.10 -0.52
C ALA A 128 -0.56 18.33 -1.18
N PRO A 129 -1.32 19.21 -1.86
CA PRO A 129 -0.77 20.42 -2.48
C PRO A 129 -0.17 21.44 -1.49
N THR A 130 -0.50 21.35 -0.20
CA THR A 130 0.04 22.21 0.84
C THR A 130 0.40 21.42 2.09
N ASP A 131 1.43 21.88 2.80
CA ASP A 131 1.80 21.35 4.10
C ASP A 131 0.76 21.73 5.16
N GLY A 132 0.55 20.87 6.16
CA GLY A 132 -0.33 21.16 7.29
C GLY A 132 -1.02 19.91 7.81
N THR A 133 -2.30 20.05 8.12
CA THR A 133 -3.18 18.98 8.58
C THR A 133 -4.41 18.95 7.70
N ILE A 134 -4.83 17.76 7.26
CA ILE A 134 -6.06 17.59 6.47
C ILE A 134 -7.04 16.66 7.18
N PRO A 135 -8.35 16.89 7.05
CA PRO A 135 -9.35 15.93 7.47
C PRO A 135 -9.39 14.74 6.50
N PHE A 136 -9.35 13.54 7.05
CA PHE A 136 -9.38 12.29 6.28
C PHE A 136 -10.57 11.45 6.74
N GLU A 137 -11.47 11.11 5.81
CA GLU A 137 -12.60 10.24 6.12
C GLU A 137 -12.18 8.78 5.92
N CYS A 138 -12.19 8.03 7.02
CA CYS A 138 -12.02 6.59 6.96
C CYS A 138 -13.37 5.95 6.61
N ALA A 139 -13.41 5.16 5.53
CA ALA A 139 -14.61 4.39 5.19
C ALA A 139 -15.05 3.51 6.38
N GLN A 140 -16.36 3.44 6.63
CA GLN A 140 -16.90 2.60 7.70
C GLN A 140 -16.53 1.13 7.48
N GLY A 141 -15.78 0.55 8.40
CA GLY A 141 -15.43 -0.87 8.40
C GLY A 141 -13.93 -1.18 8.27
N GLY A 142 -13.05 -0.17 8.24
CA GLY A 142 -11.60 -0.36 8.16
C GLY A 142 -11.15 -0.86 6.79
N SER A 143 -11.88 -0.50 5.72
CA SER A 143 -11.44 -0.80 4.36
C SER A 143 -10.20 0.01 4.04
N LEU A 144 -9.31 -0.57 3.24
CA LEU A 144 -8.07 -0.01 2.70
C LEU A 144 -8.27 1.23 1.80
N THR A 145 -9.48 1.79 1.78
CA THR A 145 -9.94 2.82 0.86
C THR A 145 -10.43 4.01 1.68
N GLY A 146 -9.50 4.84 2.14
CA GLY A 146 -9.82 6.12 2.75
C GLY A 146 -9.75 7.26 1.72
N LYS A 147 -10.46 8.36 1.95
CA LYS A 147 -10.47 9.51 1.03
C LYS A 147 -10.38 10.83 1.80
N VAL A 148 -9.65 11.81 1.24
CA VAL A 148 -9.64 13.21 1.73
C VAL A 148 -11.00 13.86 1.43
N VAL A 149 -11.58 14.54 2.41
CA VAL A 149 -12.90 15.19 2.26
C VAL A 149 -12.85 16.68 2.56
N ASN A 150 -13.64 17.47 1.81
CA ASN A 150 -13.67 18.93 1.92
C ASN A 150 -14.55 19.45 3.07
N SER A 151 -15.17 18.59 3.89
CA SER A 151 -16.04 19.04 4.98
C SER A 151 -16.19 17.98 6.08
N LEU A 152 -16.09 18.41 7.34
CA LEU A 152 -16.27 17.59 8.56
C LEU A 152 -17.75 17.21 8.85
N ALA A 153 -18.66 17.46 7.90
CA ALA A 153 -20.09 17.49 8.19
C ALA A 153 -20.73 16.11 8.50
N ASN A 154 -20.10 14.96 8.22
CA ASN A 154 -20.64 13.66 8.62
C ASN A 154 -19.59 12.56 8.78
N LYS A 155 -19.50 12.02 10.01
CA LYS A 155 -18.91 10.74 10.48
C LYS A 155 -17.38 10.53 10.34
N ARG A 156 -16.69 10.62 11.50
CA ARG A 156 -15.33 10.13 11.80
C ARG A 156 -14.24 10.52 10.79
N ALA A 157 -14.11 11.82 10.53
CA ALA A 157 -12.88 12.35 9.98
C ALA A 157 -11.79 12.35 11.06
N ILE A 158 -10.61 11.81 10.75
CA ILE A 158 -9.41 11.96 11.57
C ILE A 158 -8.53 13.05 10.96
N GLU A 159 -7.84 13.81 11.79
CA GLU A 159 -6.85 14.78 11.32
C GLU A 159 -5.51 14.08 11.08
N LEU A 160 -4.99 14.22 9.86
CA LEU A 160 -3.71 13.62 9.46
C LEU A 160 -2.72 14.71 9.04
N PRO A 161 -1.43 14.56 9.39
CA PRO A 161 -0.40 15.43 8.85
C PRO A 161 -0.35 15.26 7.33
N ALA A 162 -0.22 16.36 6.62
CA ALA A 162 -0.13 16.41 5.17
C ALA A 162 1.11 17.19 4.75
N ARG A 163 1.75 16.73 3.68
CA ARG A 163 2.95 17.36 3.12
C ARG A 163 2.88 17.40 1.60
N ARG A 164 3.46 18.46 1.02
CA ARG A 164 3.88 18.46 -0.38
C ARG A 164 4.96 17.41 -0.59
N LEU A 165 4.99 16.79 -1.76
CA LEU A 165 6.02 15.82 -2.08
C LEU A 165 7.40 16.50 -2.11
N SER A 166 7.49 17.70 -2.70
CA SER A 166 8.73 18.49 -2.69
C SER A 166 9.24 18.81 -1.28
N THR A 167 8.36 19.22 -0.36
CA THR A 167 8.75 19.46 1.04
C THR A 167 9.26 18.17 1.70
N LEU A 168 8.57 17.04 1.49
CA LEU A 168 8.97 15.75 2.04
C LEU A 168 10.34 15.30 1.50
N LEU A 169 10.57 15.42 0.18
CA LEU A 169 11.85 15.06 -0.44
C LEU A 169 13.00 15.91 0.12
N ALA A 170 12.80 17.22 0.28
CA ALA A 170 13.79 18.11 0.85
C ALA A 170 14.10 17.77 2.33
N GLN A 171 13.07 17.51 3.14
CA GLN A 171 13.23 17.13 4.55
C GLN A 171 13.97 15.81 4.72
N GLU A 172 13.76 14.87 3.81
CA GLU A 172 14.42 13.58 3.83
C GLU A 172 15.79 13.63 3.12
N GLY A 173 16.20 14.76 2.54
CA GLY A 173 17.47 14.90 1.82
C GLY A 173 17.54 13.99 0.60
N VAL A 174 16.49 14.01 -0.23
CA VAL A 174 16.43 13.32 -1.53
C VAL A 174 16.75 14.33 -2.62
N ASP A 175 18.04 14.47 -2.93
CA ASP A 175 18.53 15.39 -3.95
C ASP A 175 18.90 14.71 -5.27
N ASP A 176 19.15 13.40 -5.23
CA ASP A 176 19.42 12.57 -6.40
C ASP A 176 18.14 12.16 -7.15
N PRO A 177 18.24 11.76 -8.43
CA PRO A 177 17.12 11.17 -9.16
C PRO A 177 16.54 9.93 -8.46
N PHE A 178 15.22 9.77 -8.55
CA PHE A 178 14.50 8.66 -7.92
C PHE A 178 13.38 8.12 -8.81
N TYR A 179 13.00 6.87 -8.57
CA TYR A 179 11.77 6.30 -9.14
C TYR A 179 10.60 6.61 -8.22
N LEU A 180 9.51 7.12 -8.78
CA LEU A 180 8.26 7.34 -8.08
C LEU A 180 7.30 6.18 -8.38
N VAL A 181 6.89 5.47 -7.34
CA VAL A 181 5.76 4.53 -7.38
C VAL A 181 4.60 5.20 -6.64
N CYS A 182 3.46 5.34 -7.30
CA CYS A 182 2.37 6.14 -6.76
C CYS A 182 1.04 5.41 -6.97
N ASP A 183 0.39 5.08 -5.86
CA ASP A 183 -0.96 4.55 -5.80
C ASP A 183 -1.72 5.28 -4.67
N ILE A 184 -2.09 6.55 -4.95
CA ILE A 184 -2.82 7.40 -4.02
C ILE A 184 -4.20 7.71 -4.60
N GLU A 185 -5.15 6.83 -4.26
CA GLU A 185 -6.55 6.88 -4.66
C GLU A 185 -7.14 8.31 -4.64
N GLY A 186 -7.30 8.92 -5.82
CA GLY A 186 -8.02 10.18 -6.01
C GLY A 186 -7.24 11.47 -5.75
N MET A 187 -5.92 11.41 -5.50
CA MET A 187 -5.06 12.59 -5.35
C MET A 187 -3.94 12.69 -6.40
N GLU A 188 -3.84 11.71 -7.31
CA GLU A 188 -2.77 11.67 -8.32
C GLU A 188 -2.79 12.91 -9.22
N VAL A 189 -3.98 13.32 -9.68
CA VAL A 189 -4.12 14.47 -10.60
C VAL A 189 -3.65 15.78 -9.95
N ALA A 190 -4.00 16.01 -8.69
CA ALA A 190 -3.56 17.20 -7.96
C ALA A 190 -2.05 17.16 -7.69
N LEU A 191 -1.49 15.97 -7.42
CA LEU A 191 -0.05 15.81 -7.30
C LEU A 191 0.65 16.23 -8.60
N PHE A 192 0.21 15.71 -9.75
CA PHE A 192 0.80 16.02 -11.07
C PHE A 192 0.70 17.50 -11.45
N LEU A 193 -0.39 18.17 -11.10
CA LEU A 193 -0.60 19.57 -11.49
C LEU A 193 0.11 20.56 -10.57
N ASP A 194 0.23 20.25 -9.27
CA ASP A 194 0.65 21.24 -8.27
C ASP A 194 2.08 21.06 -7.73
N ASP A 195 2.79 19.99 -8.09
CA ASP A 195 4.15 19.70 -7.57
C ASP A 195 5.21 19.39 -8.65
N ALA A 196 5.24 20.20 -9.71
CA ALA A 196 6.18 20.07 -10.83
C ALA A 196 7.67 19.97 -10.42
N VAL A 197 8.04 20.56 -9.28
CA VAL A 197 9.42 20.51 -8.74
C VAL A 197 9.83 19.09 -8.36
N ALA A 198 8.92 18.29 -7.79
CA ALA A 198 9.21 16.91 -7.43
C ALA A 198 9.41 16.04 -8.69
N PHE A 199 8.62 16.29 -9.74
CA PHE A 199 8.71 15.53 -10.99
C PHE A 199 9.96 15.82 -11.81
N ALA A 200 10.55 17.01 -11.68
CA ALA A 200 11.81 17.33 -12.35
C ALA A 200 12.97 16.39 -11.96
N ARG A 201 12.83 15.66 -10.84
CA ARG A 201 13.82 14.69 -10.34
C ARG A 201 13.42 13.23 -10.55
N CYS A 202 12.25 12.95 -11.14
CA CYS A 202 11.84 11.58 -11.43
C CYS A 202 12.74 10.99 -12.53
N ALA A 203 13.31 9.81 -12.27
CA ALA A 203 14.02 9.04 -13.28
C ALA A 203 13.01 8.52 -14.33
N GLY A 204 13.38 8.61 -15.61
CA GLY A 204 12.59 8.10 -16.73
C GLY A 204 12.70 6.59 -16.88
#